data_AF-A0A967AUX2-F1
#
_entry.id   AF-A0A967AUX2-F1
#
_cell.length_a   1.000
_cell.length_b   1.000
_cell.length_c   1.000
_cell.angle_alpha   90.00
_cell.angle_beta   90.00
_cell.angle_gamma   90.00
#
_symmetry.space_group_name_H-M   'P 1'
#
loop_
_entity.id
_entity.type
_entity.pdbx_description
1 polymer ?
#
loop_
_entity_poly.entity_id
_entity_poly.type
_entity_poly.pdbx_seq_one_letter_code
_entity_poly.pdbx_strand_id
1 'polypeptide(L)'
;MLDCIGFQGKVNGTNQGYTGHSAGAMEGLFAAGMNTTHGNYRASAIKAVYAMSPPGYSPDQYGITKTPNGYSFIKDTAIFTVVGEQKKNMNGPKTINKENWRLQGYDQMNASAPRYQVLVKGDNTGHEAVARLNEGVKLYNGANSLDLFDTFVKGSDRKAEIGILSQPVTNELEIKVKGN
;
A
#
# COMPACT_ATOMS: atom_id res chain seq x y z
N MET A 1 -24.70 -3.06 -15.96
CA MET A 1 -23.72 -3.18 -17.06
C MET A 1 -23.15 -1.80 -17.24
N LEU A 2 -21.83 -1.62 -17.10
CA LEU A 2 -21.19 -0.34 -17.44
C LEU A 2 -21.03 -0.34 -18.95
N ASP A 3 -21.87 0.42 -19.64
CA ASP A 3 -21.75 0.64 -21.08
C ASP A 3 -20.87 1.88 -21.28
N CYS A 4 -19.57 1.65 -21.17
CA CYS A 4 -18.54 2.64 -21.51
C CYS A 4 -17.91 2.14 -22.81
N ILE A 5 -17.96 2.96 -23.85
CA ILE A 5 -17.55 2.61 -25.22
C ILE A 5 -16.19 1.89 -25.20
N GLY A 6 -16.20 0.59 -25.55
CA GLY A 6 -14.99 -0.24 -25.69
C GLY A 6 -14.73 -1.26 -24.58
N PHE A 7 -15.45 -1.25 -23.44
CA PHE A 7 -15.31 -2.30 -22.42
C PHE A 7 -16.29 -3.45 -22.64
N GLN A 8 -15.76 -4.64 -22.97
CA GLN A 8 -16.54 -5.88 -23.00
C GLN A 8 -16.28 -6.68 -21.72
N GLY A 9 -17.21 -6.60 -20.76
CA GLY A 9 -17.08 -7.34 -19.50
C GLY A 9 -18.07 -6.95 -18.42
N LYS A 10 -17.89 -7.52 -17.23
CA LYS A 10 -18.64 -7.16 -16.01
C LYS A 10 -17.65 -6.65 -14.96
N VAL A 11 -18.00 -5.54 -14.31
CA VAL A 11 -17.30 -5.07 -13.12
C VAL A 11 -18.00 -5.67 -11.90
N ASN A 12 -17.24 -6.34 -11.03
CA ASN A 12 -17.74 -6.72 -9.72
C ASN A 12 -17.66 -5.51 -8.77
N GLY A 13 -18.79 -4.83 -8.57
CA GLY A 13 -18.86 -3.66 -7.71
C GLY A 13 -18.57 -3.93 -6.22
N THR A 14 -18.63 -5.18 -5.77
CA THR A 14 -18.46 -5.55 -4.35
C THR A 14 -17.06 -6.04 -3.99
N ASN A 15 -16.23 -6.37 -4.99
CA ASN A 15 -14.84 -6.81 -4.80
C ASN A 15 -13.92 -6.01 -5.72
N GLN A 16 -13.19 -5.08 -5.13
CA GLN A 16 -12.28 -4.17 -5.83
C GLN A 16 -10.92 -4.15 -5.13
N GLY A 17 -9.87 -3.95 -5.92
CA GLY A 17 -8.51 -3.66 -5.44
C GLY A 17 -8.18 -2.19 -5.67
N TYR A 18 -7.36 -1.61 -4.81
CA TYR A 18 -6.82 -0.27 -4.99
C TYR A 18 -5.30 -0.33 -5.10
N THR A 19 -4.71 0.37 -6.06
CA THR A 19 -3.27 0.61 -6.10
C THR A 19 -2.99 2.09 -6.28
N GLY A 20 -1.96 2.59 -5.62
CA GLY A 20 -1.61 4.00 -5.72
C GLY A 20 -0.20 4.28 -5.24
N HIS A 21 0.30 5.45 -5.61
CA HIS A 21 1.59 5.97 -5.18
C HIS A 21 1.42 7.26 -4.39
N SER A 22 2.23 7.44 -3.34
CA SER A 22 2.27 8.69 -2.57
C SER A 22 0.88 9.10 -2.04
N ALA A 23 0.38 10.28 -2.40
CA ALA A 23 -0.98 10.72 -2.05
C ALA A 23 -2.05 9.71 -2.51
N GLY A 24 -1.91 9.11 -3.70
CA GLY A 24 -2.82 8.06 -4.15
C GLY A 24 -2.72 6.79 -3.29
N ALA A 25 -1.54 6.44 -2.79
CA ALA A 25 -1.42 5.35 -1.82
C ALA A 25 -2.19 5.67 -0.52
N MET A 26 -2.21 6.95 -0.11
CA MET A 26 -2.96 7.44 1.04
C MET A 26 -4.48 7.34 0.83
N GLU A 27 -4.95 7.67 -0.37
CA GLU A 27 -6.36 7.50 -0.76
C GLU A 27 -6.82 6.05 -0.66
N GLY A 28 -6.00 5.10 -1.12
CA GLY A 28 -6.28 3.68 -0.95
C GLY A 28 -6.42 3.29 0.52
N LEU A 29 -5.55 3.83 1.38
CA LEU A 29 -5.60 3.58 2.83
C LEU A 29 -6.83 4.23 3.49
N PHE A 30 -7.27 5.40 3.04
CA PHE A 30 -8.56 5.99 3.45
C PHE A 30 -9.72 5.07 3.06
N ALA A 31 -9.73 4.58 1.82
CA ALA A 31 -10.76 3.67 1.32
C ALA A 31 -10.76 2.32 2.06
N ALA A 32 -9.60 1.85 2.55
CA ALA A 32 -9.48 0.68 3.43
C ALA A 32 -10.04 0.89 4.84
N GLY A 33 -10.44 2.12 5.18
CA GLY A 33 -11.06 2.47 6.45
C GLY A 33 -10.12 3.03 7.50
N MET A 34 -8.97 3.57 7.07
CA MET A 34 -8.14 4.39 7.97
C MET A 34 -8.93 5.62 8.42
N ASN A 35 -8.89 5.91 9.72
CA ASN A 35 -9.66 7.02 10.29
C ASN A 35 -8.90 8.35 10.20
N THR A 36 -9.59 9.40 9.77
CA THR A 36 -9.06 10.76 9.62
C THR A 36 -9.79 11.74 10.54
N THR A 37 -9.26 12.95 10.69
CA THR A 37 -9.92 14.04 11.41
C THR A 37 -11.26 14.44 10.78
N HIS A 38 -11.48 14.06 9.52
CA HIS A 38 -12.71 14.30 8.76
C HIS A 38 -13.63 13.08 8.73
N GLY A 39 -13.30 12.02 9.48
CA GLY A 39 -14.06 10.78 9.57
C GLY A 39 -13.42 9.61 8.82
N ASN A 40 -14.23 8.56 8.63
CA ASN A 40 -13.82 7.31 8.01
C ASN A 40 -14.44 7.19 6.61
N TYR A 41 -13.60 7.13 5.58
CA TYR A 41 -14.00 7.02 4.16
C TYR A 41 -14.03 5.58 3.65
N ARG A 42 -14.23 4.60 4.53
CA ARG A 42 -14.21 3.18 4.19
C ARG A 42 -15.15 2.88 3.02
N ALA A 43 -14.56 2.37 1.95
CA ALA A 43 -15.28 1.76 0.85
C ALA A 43 -15.26 0.23 1.06
N SER A 44 -16.37 -0.34 1.52
CA SER A 44 -16.48 -1.78 1.84
C SER A 44 -16.21 -2.71 0.65
N ALA A 45 -16.25 -2.20 -0.57
CA ALA A 45 -15.87 -2.91 -1.79
C ALA A 45 -14.34 -3.12 -1.92
N ILE A 46 -13.50 -2.29 -1.29
CA ILE A 46 -12.04 -2.41 -1.36
C ILE A 46 -11.58 -3.56 -0.45
N LYS A 47 -11.15 -4.65 -1.07
CA LYS A 47 -10.67 -5.86 -0.36
C LYS A 47 -9.16 -5.89 -0.17
N ALA A 48 -8.42 -5.19 -1.04
CA ALA A 48 -6.98 -5.06 -0.93
C ALA A 48 -6.47 -3.71 -1.40
N VAL A 49 -5.40 -3.23 -0.76
CA VAL A 49 -4.67 -2.01 -1.15
C VAL A 49 -3.19 -2.33 -1.37
N TYR A 50 -2.68 -2.01 -2.55
CA TYR A 50 -1.26 -2.00 -2.87
C TYR A 50 -0.73 -0.55 -2.87
N ALA A 51 -0.03 -0.17 -1.82
CA ALA A 51 0.36 1.21 -1.52
C ALA A 51 1.86 1.42 -1.73
N MET A 52 2.24 2.15 -2.79
CA MET A 52 3.62 2.48 -3.08
C MET A 52 4.00 3.82 -2.45
N SER A 53 5.00 3.80 -1.58
CA SER A 53 5.49 4.93 -0.80
C SER A 53 4.35 5.74 -0.16
N PRO A 54 3.51 5.13 0.69
CA PRO A 54 2.49 5.89 1.41
C PRO A 54 3.15 6.98 2.30
N PRO A 55 2.45 8.08 2.56
CA PRO A 55 2.83 9.06 3.57
C PRO A 55 2.91 8.41 4.96
N GLY A 56 3.75 8.99 5.81
CA GLY A 56 3.85 8.59 7.21
C GLY A 56 2.77 9.19 8.09
N TYR A 57 2.71 8.69 9.32
CA TYR A 57 1.70 9.04 10.31
C TYR A 57 2.01 10.34 11.06
N SER A 58 3.25 10.52 11.53
CA SER A 58 3.64 11.61 12.41
C SER A 58 5.05 12.09 12.08
N PRO A 59 5.25 13.35 11.64
CA PRO A 59 4.25 14.41 11.53
C PRO A 59 3.15 14.10 10.50
N ASP A 60 1.95 14.54 10.79
CA ASP A 60 0.78 14.31 9.95
C ASP A 60 0.77 15.31 8.78
N GLN A 61 0.44 14.81 7.59
CA GLN A 61 0.27 15.60 6.37
C GLN A 61 -1.15 15.50 5.80
N TYR A 62 -1.95 14.53 6.26
CA TYR A 62 -3.17 14.10 5.59
C TYR A 62 -4.40 14.04 6.51
N GLY A 63 -4.31 14.64 7.71
CA GLY A 63 -5.40 14.66 8.68
C GLY A 63 -5.61 13.31 9.34
N ILE A 64 -4.55 12.55 9.61
CA ILE A 64 -4.63 11.22 10.21
C ILE A 64 -4.95 11.37 11.71
N THR A 65 -5.98 10.69 12.19
CA THR A 65 -6.33 10.73 13.63
C THR A 65 -5.20 10.18 14.48
N LYS A 66 -4.89 10.85 15.60
CA LYS A 66 -3.76 10.48 16.45
C LYS A 66 -4.11 9.58 17.63
N THR A 67 -5.30 9.79 18.20
CA THR A 67 -5.76 9.06 19.39
C THR A 67 -7.25 8.76 19.27
N PRO A 68 -7.64 7.48 19.09
CA PRO A 68 -6.80 6.36 18.65
C PRO A 68 -6.17 6.60 17.28
N ASN A 69 -5.09 5.88 16.96
CA ASN A 69 -4.36 6.04 15.71
C ASN A 69 -5.20 5.62 14.50
N GLY A 70 -5.31 6.48 13.49
CA GLY A 70 -6.09 6.23 12.27
C GLY A 70 -5.80 4.89 11.58
N TYR A 71 -4.54 4.46 11.55
CA TYR A 71 -4.14 3.19 10.93
C TYR A 71 -4.69 1.95 11.65
N SER A 72 -5.00 2.04 12.94
CA SER A 72 -5.54 0.90 13.69
C SER A 72 -7.00 0.59 13.36
N PHE A 73 -7.68 1.47 12.60
CA PHE A 73 -9.07 1.27 12.18
C PHE A 73 -9.24 0.43 10.91
N ILE A 74 -8.16 0.19 10.16
CA ILE A 74 -8.20 -0.67 8.97
C ILE A 74 -8.44 -2.11 9.43
N LYS A 75 -9.65 -2.65 9.24
CA LYS A 75 -10.03 -3.97 9.78
C LYS A 75 -9.73 -5.11 8.81
N ASP A 76 -10.53 -5.23 7.76
CA ASP A 76 -10.67 -6.42 6.92
C ASP A 76 -10.01 -6.31 5.54
N THR A 77 -9.61 -5.11 5.12
CA THR A 77 -8.90 -4.91 3.86
C THR A 77 -7.44 -5.38 3.99
N ALA A 78 -6.95 -6.23 3.08
CA ALA A 78 -5.54 -6.62 3.03
C ALA A 78 -4.67 -5.44 2.54
N ILE A 79 -3.52 -5.20 3.17
CA ILE A 79 -2.66 -4.05 2.84
C ILE A 79 -1.27 -4.53 2.47
N PHE A 80 -0.73 -4.04 1.37
CA PHE A 80 0.67 -4.23 0.97
C PHE A 80 1.30 -2.86 0.78
N THR A 81 2.39 -2.57 1.49
CA THR A 81 3.14 -1.31 1.35
C THR A 81 4.54 -1.55 0.80
N VAL A 82 5.00 -0.69 -0.09
CA VAL A 82 6.39 -0.69 -0.59
C VAL A 82 7.00 0.67 -0.33
N VAL A 83 8.13 0.73 0.35
CA VAL A 83 8.83 1.97 0.69
C VAL A 83 10.29 1.86 0.26
N GLY A 84 10.85 2.93 -0.26
CA GLY A 84 12.26 2.98 -0.65
C GLY A 84 13.12 3.62 0.42
N GLU A 85 14.28 3.03 0.68
CA GLU A 85 15.18 3.43 1.75
C GLU A 85 15.58 4.91 1.67
N GLN A 86 15.96 5.38 0.48
CA GLN A 86 16.40 6.76 0.26
C GLN A 86 15.33 7.82 0.58
N LYS A 87 14.05 7.43 0.68
CA LYS A 87 12.93 8.34 0.98
C LYS A 87 12.03 7.89 2.13
N LYS A 88 12.42 6.88 2.91
CA LYS A 88 11.62 6.39 4.05
C LYS A 88 11.40 7.44 5.15
N ASN A 89 12.33 8.40 5.26
CA ASN A 89 12.32 9.43 6.30
C ASN A 89 11.61 10.74 5.90
N MET A 90 11.18 10.89 4.65
CA MET A 90 10.71 12.21 4.17
C MET A 90 9.53 12.13 3.22
N ASN A 91 8.72 13.18 3.22
CA ASN A 91 7.67 13.35 2.22
C ASN A 91 8.26 13.74 0.85
N GLY A 92 7.43 13.65 -0.20
CA GLY A 92 7.85 14.01 -1.57
C GLY A 92 8.41 15.43 -1.67
N PRO A 93 7.73 16.45 -1.10
CA PRO A 93 8.23 17.83 -1.03
C PRO A 93 9.43 18.07 -0.11
N LYS A 94 9.87 17.09 0.68
CA LYS A 94 10.97 17.18 1.67
C LYS A 94 10.74 18.20 2.80
N THR A 95 9.50 18.61 3.06
CA THR A 95 9.16 19.46 4.21
C THR A 95 9.09 18.68 5.52
N ILE A 96 8.93 17.35 5.43
CA ILE A 96 9.02 16.43 6.56
C ILE A 96 10.34 15.67 6.45
N ASN A 97 11.11 15.61 7.53
CA ASN A 97 12.30 14.77 7.66
C ASN A 97 12.33 14.15 9.07
N LYS A 98 11.81 12.93 9.19
CA LYS A 98 11.76 12.18 10.45
C LYS A 98 12.06 10.71 10.20
N GLU A 99 12.86 10.13 11.08
CA GLU A 99 13.25 8.74 10.96
C GLU A 99 12.04 7.79 10.82
N ASN A 100 12.14 6.92 9.83
CA ASN A 100 11.18 5.87 9.47
C ASN A 100 9.75 6.38 9.26
N TRP A 101 9.58 7.66 8.92
CA TRP A 101 8.26 8.29 8.80
C TRP A 101 7.27 7.48 7.96
N ARG A 102 7.66 7.07 6.74
CA ARG A 102 6.81 6.27 5.84
C ARG A 102 6.57 4.83 6.30
N LEU A 103 7.37 4.33 7.24
CA LEU A 103 7.21 2.98 7.78
C LEU A 103 6.18 2.93 8.90
N GLN A 104 5.96 4.05 9.59
CA GLN A 104 5.07 4.15 10.75
C GLN A 104 3.65 3.66 10.46
N GLY A 105 3.11 3.90 9.26
CA GLY A 105 1.75 3.48 8.92
C GLY A 105 1.55 1.98 9.11
N TYR A 106 2.46 1.16 8.59
CA TYR A 106 2.43 -0.29 8.79
C TYR A 106 2.54 -0.65 10.28
N ASP A 107 3.50 -0.06 11.01
CA ASP A 107 3.72 -0.38 12.42
C ASP A 107 2.46 -0.20 13.26
N GLN A 108 1.64 0.79 12.90
CA GLN A 108 0.43 1.18 13.59
C GLN A 108 -0.85 0.46 13.13
N MET A 109 -0.80 -0.27 12.00
CA MET A 109 -1.89 -1.13 11.58
C MET A 109 -2.07 -2.29 12.57
N ASN A 110 -3.33 -2.66 12.82
CA ASN A 110 -3.65 -3.90 13.53
C ASN A 110 -3.27 -5.13 12.70
N ALA A 111 -3.48 -6.31 13.28
CA ALA A 111 -3.25 -7.61 12.64
C ALA A 111 -4.56 -8.37 12.31
N SER A 112 -5.71 -7.68 12.18
CA SER A 112 -7.00 -8.35 11.94
C SER A 112 -7.21 -8.82 10.50
N ALA A 113 -6.33 -8.43 9.58
CA ALA A 113 -6.23 -8.95 8.22
C ALA A 113 -4.77 -8.84 7.74
N PRO A 114 -4.40 -9.43 6.60
CA PRO A 114 -3.02 -9.46 6.14
C PRO A 114 -2.43 -8.07 5.89
N ARG A 115 -1.24 -7.84 6.42
CA ARG A 115 -0.44 -6.63 6.24
C ARG A 115 0.96 -7.04 5.79
N TYR A 116 1.41 -6.42 4.71
CA TYR A 116 2.77 -6.58 4.18
C TYR A 116 3.43 -5.21 4.13
N GLN A 117 4.70 -5.15 4.50
CA GLN A 117 5.57 -4.00 4.25
C GLN A 117 6.87 -4.48 3.68
N VAL A 118 7.29 -3.86 2.58
CA VAL A 118 8.57 -4.07 1.94
C VAL A 118 9.34 -2.76 2.00
N LEU A 119 10.51 -2.80 2.61
CA LEU A 119 11.52 -1.76 2.49
C LEU A 119 12.53 -2.20 1.42
N VAL A 120 12.57 -1.46 0.31
CA VAL A 120 13.54 -1.64 -0.76
C VAL A 120 14.80 -0.84 -0.42
N LYS A 121 15.92 -1.54 -0.25
CA LYS A 121 17.22 -0.96 0.14
C LYS A 121 18.18 -0.84 -1.04
N GLY A 122 19.21 -0.02 -0.84
CA GLY A 122 20.25 0.24 -1.84
C GLY A 122 19.88 1.36 -2.82
N ASP A 123 20.50 1.31 -4.00
CA ASP A 123 20.44 2.39 -4.98
C ASP A 123 19.13 2.47 -5.74
N ASN A 124 18.82 3.67 -6.24
CA ASN A 124 17.60 3.95 -6.99
C ASN A 124 16.33 3.53 -6.24
N THR A 125 16.25 3.91 -4.95
CA THR A 125 15.11 3.65 -4.05
C THR A 125 14.44 4.96 -3.63
N GLY A 126 14.57 6.00 -4.45
CA GLY A 126 13.86 7.26 -4.29
C GLY A 126 12.34 7.12 -4.37
N HIS A 127 11.64 8.20 -4.07
CA HIS A 127 10.18 8.22 -3.94
C HIS A 127 9.47 7.80 -5.24
N GLU A 128 9.94 8.32 -6.37
CA GLU A 128 9.47 7.96 -7.71
C GLU A 128 10.06 6.63 -8.19
N ALA A 129 11.25 6.28 -7.71
CA ALA A 129 11.94 5.07 -8.14
C ALA A 129 11.18 3.82 -7.71
N VAL A 130 10.66 3.81 -6.48
CA VAL A 130 9.85 2.71 -5.97
C VAL A 130 8.53 2.52 -6.71
N ALA A 131 7.98 3.57 -7.33
CA ALA A 131 6.75 3.43 -8.10
C ALA A 131 7.00 3.11 -9.57
N ARG A 132 8.00 3.74 -10.20
CA ARG A 132 8.09 3.74 -11.66
C ARG A 132 9.50 3.86 -12.27
N LEU A 133 10.49 4.44 -11.58
CA LEU A 133 11.81 4.69 -12.20
C LEU A 133 12.82 3.54 -12.00
N ASN A 134 12.61 2.67 -11.00
CA ASN A 134 13.42 1.47 -10.84
C ASN A 134 12.69 0.30 -11.50
N GLU A 135 13.22 -0.20 -12.62
CA GLU A 135 12.57 -1.24 -13.42
C GLU A 135 12.37 -2.54 -12.63
N GLY A 136 13.37 -2.96 -11.85
CA GLY A 136 13.27 -4.15 -11.02
C GLY A 136 12.16 -4.03 -9.98
N VAL A 137 12.06 -2.87 -9.31
CA VAL A 137 10.99 -2.61 -8.33
C VAL A 137 9.63 -2.46 -9.01
N LYS A 138 9.59 -1.91 -10.23
CA LYS A 138 8.35 -1.82 -11.03
C LYS A 138 7.81 -3.20 -11.40
N LEU A 139 8.68 -4.11 -11.83
CA LEU A 139 8.31 -5.51 -12.13
C LEU A 139 7.87 -6.25 -10.86
N TYR A 140 8.60 -6.05 -9.76
CA TYR A 140 8.20 -6.55 -8.44
C TYR A 140 6.79 -6.05 -8.07
N ASN A 141 6.51 -4.75 -8.21
CA ASN A 141 5.19 -4.20 -7.92
C ASN A 141 4.09 -4.77 -8.81
N GLY A 142 4.36 -4.95 -10.11
CA GLY A 142 3.42 -5.57 -11.04
C GLY A 142 3.05 -6.99 -10.62
N ALA A 143 4.03 -7.84 -10.34
CA ALA A 143 3.79 -9.21 -9.91
C ALA A 143 3.05 -9.28 -8.57
N ASN A 144 3.55 -8.59 -7.55
CA ASN A 144 3.01 -8.71 -6.19
C ASN A 144 1.63 -8.04 -6.04
N SER A 145 1.33 -7.00 -6.81
CA SER A 145 -0.02 -6.42 -6.84
C SER A 145 -1.03 -7.37 -7.48
N LEU A 146 -0.64 -8.08 -8.55
CA LEU A 146 -1.50 -9.10 -9.15
C LEU A 146 -1.79 -10.23 -8.16
N ASP A 147 -0.78 -10.73 -7.44
CA ASP A 147 -0.97 -11.82 -6.48
C ASP A 147 -1.84 -11.39 -5.30
N LEU A 148 -1.61 -10.18 -4.79
CA LEU A 148 -2.44 -9.60 -3.74
C LEU A 148 -3.90 -9.51 -4.18
N PHE A 149 -4.16 -9.01 -5.39
CA PHE A 149 -5.52 -8.86 -5.90
C PHE A 149 -6.16 -10.19 -6.28
N ASP A 150 -5.43 -11.12 -6.88
CA ASP A 150 -5.93 -12.47 -7.13
C ASP A 150 -6.32 -13.17 -5.83
N THR A 151 -5.52 -13.00 -4.78
CA THR A 151 -5.80 -13.58 -3.46
C THR A 151 -7.02 -12.96 -2.81
N PHE A 152 -7.04 -11.64 -2.61
CA PHE A 152 -8.02 -10.99 -1.74
C PHE A 152 -9.22 -10.38 -2.46
N VAL A 153 -9.11 -10.12 -3.78
CA VAL A 153 -10.22 -9.61 -4.59
C VAL A 153 -10.91 -10.76 -5.34
N LYS A 154 -10.14 -11.69 -5.90
CA LYS A 154 -10.69 -12.83 -6.65
C LYS A 154 -10.89 -14.09 -5.80
N GLY A 155 -10.26 -14.19 -4.62
CA GLY A 155 -10.38 -15.36 -3.75
C GLY A 155 -9.52 -16.55 -4.17
N SER A 156 -8.42 -16.32 -4.90
CA SER A 156 -7.50 -17.38 -5.33
C SER A 156 -6.52 -17.75 -4.20
N ASP A 157 -6.08 -19.01 -4.16
CA ASP A 157 -5.07 -19.43 -3.17
C ASP A 157 -3.65 -19.12 -3.66
N ARG A 158 -3.24 -17.84 -3.54
CA ARG A 158 -1.90 -17.37 -3.95
C ARG A 158 -1.14 -16.67 -2.82
N LYS A 159 -1.58 -16.86 -1.58
CA LYS A 159 -1.06 -16.13 -0.42
C LYS A 159 0.45 -16.35 -0.19
N ALA A 160 0.94 -17.55 -0.48
CA ALA A 160 2.35 -17.91 -0.33
C ALA A 160 3.28 -17.20 -1.34
N GLU A 161 2.74 -16.65 -2.43
CA GLU A 161 3.50 -15.98 -3.49
C GLU A 161 3.70 -14.48 -3.21
N ILE A 162 2.88 -13.90 -2.33
CA ILE A 162 2.89 -12.48 -2.00
C ILE A 162 4.22 -12.09 -1.33
N GLY A 163 4.92 -11.15 -1.94
CA GLY A 163 6.18 -10.58 -1.48
C GLY A 163 7.44 -11.29 -2.00
N ILE A 164 7.31 -12.38 -2.76
CA ILE A 164 8.46 -13.18 -3.20
C ILE A 164 8.65 -13.23 -4.71
N LEU A 165 7.65 -12.83 -5.51
CA LEU A 165 7.76 -12.84 -6.96
C LEU A 165 8.56 -11.65 -7.50
N SER A 166 9.32 -11.89 -8.56
CA SER A 166 10.04 -10.86 -9.34
C SER A 166 10.94 -9.94 -8.49
N GLN A 167 11.64 -10.50 -7.50
CA GLN A 167 12.53 -9.71 -6.65
C GLN A 167 13.59 -8.96 -7.49
N PRO A 168 13.83 -7.67 -7.21
CA PRO A 168 14.82 -6.88 -7.93
C PRO A 168 16.23 -7.42 -7.66
N VAL A 169 17.00 -7.65 -8.72
CA VAL A 169 18.36 -8.25 -8.62
C VAL A 169 19.35 -7.31 -7.92
N THR A 170 19.16 -6.00 -8.02
CA THR A 170 20.08 -4.97 -7.52
C THR A 170 19.69 -4.39 -6.17
N ASN A 171 18.56 -4.80 -5.59
CA ASN A 171 18.05 -4.22 -4.36
C ASN A 171 17.77 -5.31 -3.33
N GLU A 172 18.21 -5.08 -2.09
CA GLU A 172 17.81 -5.92 -0.96
C GLU A 172 16.38 -5.55 -0.54
N LEU A 173 15.58 -6.58 -0.20
CA LEU A 173 14.24 -6.41 0.33
C LEU A 173 14.20 -6.79 1.81
N GLU A 174 13.80 -5.84 2.66
CA GLU A 174 13.40 -6.14 4.03
C GLU A 174 11.87 -6.25 4.07
N ILE A 175 11.37 -7.46 4.37
CA ILE A 175 9.95 -7.78 4.33
C ILE A 175 9.43 -7.98 5.75
N LYS A 176 8.32 -7.32 6.08
CA LYS A 176 7.56 -7.51 7.31
C LYS A 176 6.14 -7.95 6.97
N VAL A 177 5.65 -8.92 7.72
CA VAL A 177 4.28 -9.44 7.57
C VAL A 177 3.62 -9.51 8.95
N LYS A 178 2.32 -9.18 9.01
CA LYS A 178 1.46 -9.46 10.18
C LYS A 178 0.01 -9.68 9.77
N GLY A 179 -0.73 -10.34 10.65
CA GLY A 179 -2.12 -10.74 10.41
C GLY A 179 -2.22 -12.04 9.61
N ASN A 180 -3.32 -12.75 9.83
CA ASN A 180 -3.67 -13.98 9.13
C ASN A 180 -4.68 -13.70 8.03
#